data_AF-A0A925IYH9-F1
#
_entry.id   AF-A0A925IYH9-F1
#
_cell.length_a   1.000
_cell.length_b   1.000
_cell.length_c   1.000
_cell.angle_alpha   90.00
_cell.angle_beta   90.00
_cell.angle_gamma   90.00
#
_symmetry.space_group_name_H-M   'P 1'
#
loop_
_entity.id
_entity.type
_entity.pdbx_description
1 polymer ?
#
loop_
_entity_poly.entity_id
_entity_poly.type
_entity_poly.pdbx_seq_one_letter_code
_entity_poly.pdbx_strand_id
1 'polypeptide(L)'
;MTMDNPSDVDKYIAAFSKEIQEILERLRSTIKNAAPGAEQRINYGIPTFTLIGNLVHFAAFKNHIGFYPAPSGILAFKKELSVYEGAKGSIKFPIDKPLPFDLIKEIVKYRVKENLEKAEAKKRVSTCSMGHKYNRSSQCPACPVCERERRPKENFLSILSAPARRALANKGILNLKQLSAFSEKEIVELHGMGPGSITKLKTALEAKGLSFNRF
;
A
#
# COMPACT_ATOMS: atom_id res chain seq x y z
N MET A 1 25.17 22.38 3.71
CA MET A 1 24.50 23.03 2.56
C MET A 1 23.01 22.81 2.76
N THR A 2 22.24 23.88 2.91
CA THR A 2 20.80 23.85 3.15
C THR A 2 20.10 23.17 1.97
N MET A 3 19.39 22.07 2.24
CA MET A 3 18.64 21.32 1.23
C MET A 3 17.36 22.09 0.90
N ASP A 4 17.43 23.00 -0.07
CA ASP A 4 16.21 23.48 -0.71
C ASP A 4 15.53 22.28 -1.38
N ASN A 5 14.25 22.08 -1.05
CA ASN A 5 13.46 21.05 -1.72
C ASN A 5 13.34 21.45 -3.20
N PRO A 6 13.79 20.60 -4.13
CA PRO A 6 13.74 20.93 -5.55
C PRO A 6 12.29 21.11 -5.99
N SER A 7 12.00 22.18 -6.73
CA SER A 7 10.65 22.40 -7.28
C SER A 7 10.31 21.45 -8.44
N ASP A 8 11.33 20.89 -9.09
CA ASP A 8 11.22 20.04 -10.26
C ASP A 8 12.46 19.14 -10.41
N VAL A 9 12.38 18.17 -11.33
CA VAL A 9 13.43 17.17 -11.57
C VAL A 9 14.70 17.80 -12.14
N ASP A 10 14.59 18.85 -12.95
CA ASP A 10 15.75 19.49 -13.59
C ASP A 10 16.63 20.16 -12.52
N LYS A 11 16.01 20.90 -11.59
CA LYS A 11 16.71 21.50 -10.45
C LYS A 11 17.31 20.47 -9.51
N TYR A 12 16.63 19.35 -9.28
CA TYR A 12 17.18 18.25 -8.49
C TYR A 12 18.48 17.74 -9.12
N ILE A 13 18.47 17.45 -10.43
CA ILE A 13 19.64 16.93 -11.14
C ILE A 13 20.77 17.98 -11.13
N ALA A 14 20.45 19.24 -11.41
CA ALA A 14 21.43 20.34 -11.48
C ALA A 14 22.20 20.58 -10.17
N ALA A 15 21.69 20.11 -9.02
CA ALA A 15 22.34 20.23 -7.72
C ALA A 15 23.52 19.26 -7.51
N PHE A 16 23.73 18.28 -8.39
CA PHE A 16 24.81 17.29 -8.28
C PHE A 16 26.01 17.65 -9.17
N SER A 17 27.14 16.95 -9.01
CA SER A 17 28.30 17.08 -9.91
C SER A 17 27.95 16.65 -11.35
N LYS A 18 28.76 17.08 -12.32
CA LYS A 18 28.52 16.78 -13.75
C LYS A 18 28.42 15.28 -14.04
N GLU A 19 29.29 14.48 -13.43
CA GLU A 19 29.29 13.02 -13.56
C GLU A 19 27.96 12.40 -13.08
N ILE A 20 27.44 12.89 -11.95
CA ILE A 20 26.16 12.39 -11.41
C ILE A 20 24.98 12.92 -12.23
N GLN A 21 25.05 14.16 -12.75
CA GLN A 21 24.05 14.70 -13.66
C GLN A 21 23.88 13.78 -14.89
N GLU A 22 24.98 13.33 -15.49
CA GLU A 22 24.95 12.42 -16.65
C GLU A 22 24.30 11.08 -16.33
N ILE A 23 24.63 10.49 -15.17
CA ILE A 23 24.00 9.24 -14.71
C ILE A 23 22.50 9.42 -14.49
N LEU A 24 22.10 10.51 -13.82
CA LEU A 24 20.70 10.79 -13.51
C LEU A 24 19.88 11.11 -14.77
N GLU A 25 20.42 11.86 -15.73
CA GLU A 25 19.73 12.15 -17.00
C GLU A 25 19.58 10.90 -17.86
N ARG A 26 20.59 10.01 -17.88
CA ARG A 26 20.49 8.73 -18.57
C ARG A 26 19.45 7.81 -17.92
N LEU A 27 19.41 7.78 -16.59
CA LEU A 27 18.38 7.04 -15.84
C LEU A 27 16.98 7.60 -16.10
N ARG A 28 16.82 8.92 -16.02
CA ARG A 28 15.57 9.64 -16.34
C ARG A 28 15.09 9.32 -17.76
N SER A 29 15.98 9.39 -18.74
CA SER A 29 15.67 9.06 -20.14
C SER A 29 15.27 7.60 -20.31
N THR A 30 15.97 6.69 -19.63
CA THR A 30 15.64 5.25 -19.63
C THR A 30 14.23 5.00 -19.11
N ILE A 31 13.85 5.64 -17.99
CA ILE A 31 12.52 5.52 -17.39
C ILE A 31 11.46 6.14 -18.31
N LYS A 32 11.70 7.35 -18.83
CA LYS A 32 10.77 8.05 -19.73
C LYS A 32 10.48 7.22 -20.99
N ASN A 33 11.50 6.62 -21.59
CA ASN A 33 11.33 5.77 -22.78
C ASN A 33 10.59 4.46 -22.48
N ALA A 34 10.79 3.88 -21.29
CA ALA A 34 10.09 2.68 -20.85
C ALA A 34 8.64 2.95 -20.40
N ALA A 35 8.33 4.19 -20.02
CA ALA A 35 7.02 4.62 -19.53
C ALA A 35 6.60 5.97 -20.16
N PRO A 36 6.32 6.02 -21.48
CA PRO A 36 6.06 7.28 -22.19
C PRO A 36 4.80 8.02 -21.71
N GLY A 37 3.83 7.30 -21.12
CA GLY A 37 2.62 7.89 -20.52
C GLY A 37 2.79 8.33 -19.06
N ALA A 38 3.99 8.19 -18.48
CA ALA A 38 4.24 8.59 -17.10
C ALA A 38 4.69 10.06 -17.02
N GLU A 39 4.13 10.77 -16.05
CA GLU A 39 4.50 12.15 -15.77
C GLU A 39 5.61 12.25 -14.72
N GLN A 40 6.42 13.30 -14.79
CA GLN A 40 7.48 13.58 -13.83
C GLN A 40 6.98 14.50 -12.71
N ARG A 41 7.39 14.22 -11.48
CA ARG A 41 7.08 14.99 -10.26
C ARG A 41 8.26 14.91 -9.29
N ILE A 42 8.26 15.82 -8.31
CA ILE A 42 9.03 15.66 -7.07
C ILE A 42 8.06 15.17 -5.98
N ASN A 43 8.23 13.94 -5.53
CA ASN A 43 7.53 13.39 -4.36
C ASN A 43 8.57 12.95 -3.34
N TYR A 44 8.32 13.23 -2.05
CA TYR A 44 9.27 12.92 -0.97
C TYR A 44 10.66 13.56 -1.18
N GLY A 45 10.72 14.72 -1.85
CA GLY A 45 11.96 15.44 -2.15
C GLY A 45 12.81 14.81 -3.26
N ILE A 46 12.32 13.79 -3.98
CA ILE A 46 13.08 13.08 -5.01
C ILE A 46 12.33 12.94 -6.34
N PRO A 47 13.04 12.83 -7.47
CA PRO A 47 12.44 12.55 -8.77
C PRO A 47 11.56 11.31 -8.77
N THR A 48 10.36 11.50 -9.29
CA THR A 48 9.29 10.50 -9.30
C THR A 48 8.61 10.49 -10.65
N PHE A 49 8.45 9.29 -11.21
CA PHE A 49 7.53 9.07 -12.32
C PHE A 49 6.19 8.59 -11.79
N THR A 50 5.11 9.18 -12.25
CA THR A 50 3.74 8.86 -11.86
C THR A 50 2.93 8.39 -13.07
N LEU A 51 2.23 7.28 -12.89
CA LEU A 51 1.22 6.74 -13.81
C LEU A 51 0.11 6.19 -12.92
N ILE A 52 -1.09 6.78 -12.95
CA ILE A 52 -2.24 6.40 -12.09
C ILE A 52 -1.79 6.17 -10.61
N GLY A 53 -1.03 7.13 -10.09
CA GLY A 53 -0.29 7.04 -8.82
C GLY A 53 1.23 6.95 -9.03
N ASN A 54 1.99 6.62 -7.99
CA ASN A 54 3.45 6.51 -8.08
C ASN A 54 3.85 5.25 -8.88
N LEU A 55 4.71 5.43 -9.89
CA LEU A 55 5.24 4.34 -10.72
C LEU A 55 6.59 3.87 -10.18
N VAL A 56 7.60 4.74 -10.25
CA VAL A 56 8.96 4.53 -9.75
C VAL A 56 9.57 5.86 -9.26
N HIS A 57 10.55 5.78 -8.36
CA HIS A 57 11.36 6.92 -7.93
C HIS A 57 12.85 6.65 -8.15
N PHE A 58 13.66 7.69 -8.17
CA PHE A 58 15.12 7.56 -8.11
C PHE A 58 15.75 8.70 -7.32
N ALA A 59 16.92 8.46 -6.72
CA ALA A 59 17.65 9.44 -5.94
C ALA A 59 19.16 9.19 -5.99
N ALA A 60 19.97 10.25 -5.99
CA ALA A 60 21.41 10.16 -5.82
C ALA A 60 21.81 10.36 -4.35
N PHE A 61 22.74 9.53 -3.89
CA PHE A 61 23.38 9.62 -2.58
C PHE A 61 24.90 9.57 -2.75
N LYS A 62 25.65 9.85 -1.68
CA LYS A 62 27.12 9.93 -1.69
C LYS A 62 27.80 8.73 -2.38
N ASN A 63 27.33 7.51 -2.12
CA ASN A 63 27.98 6.28 -2.57
C ASN A 63 27.11 5.41 -3.51
N HIS A 64 25.86 5.81 -3.78
CA HIS A 64 24.94 4.98 -4.57
C HIS A 64 23.83 5.79 -5.22
N ILE A 65 23.22 5.22 -6.26
CA ILE A 65 21.94 5.63 -6.81
C ILE A 65 20.85 4.73 -6.24
N GLY A 66 19.87 5.31 -5.54
CA GLY A 66 18.69 4.62 -5.07
C GLY A 66 17.62 4.53 -6.16
N PHE A 67 17.04 3.35 -6.36
CA PHE A 67 15.92 3.12 -7.27
C PHE A 67 14.77 2.41 -6.54
N TYR A 68 13.54 2.89 -6.75
CA TYR A 68 12.38 2.52 -5.93
C TYR A 68 11.22 2.04 -6.80
N PRO A 69 11.23 0.78 -7.27
CA PRO A 69 10.20 0.25 -8.15
C PRO A 69 9.00 -0.35 -7.42
N ALA A 70 8.75 0.04 -6.16
CA ALA A 70 7.79 -0.58 -5.24
C ALA A 70 8.12 -2.06 -4.92
N PRO A 71 7.49 -2.66 -3.90
CA PRO A 71 7.79 -4.05 -3.54
C PRO A 71 7.53 -5.08 -4.63
N SER A 72 6.50 -4.87 -5.45
CA SER A 72 6.19 -5.75 -6.57
C SER A 72 7.30 -5.78 -7.62
N GLY A 73 7.94 -4.63 -7.90
CA GLY A 73 9.06 -4.56 -8.83
C GLY A 73 10.30 -5.30 -8.31
N ILE A 74 10.63 -5.15 -7.03
CA ILE A 74 11.75 -5.87 -6.41
C ILE A 74 11.51 -7.38 -6.41
N LEU A 75 10.29 -7.82 -6.07
CA LEU A 75 9.95 -9.24 -6.01
C LEU A 75 9.98 -9.91 -7.40
N ALA A 76 9.51 -9.23 -8.44
CA ALA A 76 9.48 -9.78 -9.80
C ALA A 76 10.87 -9.99 -10.41
N PHE A 77 11.87 -9.20 -9.98
CA PHE A 77 13.24 -9.25 -10.49
C PHE A 77 14.25 -9.62 -9.38
N LYS A 78 13.80 -10.40 -8.39
CA LYS A 78 14.58 -10.70 -7.19
C LYS A 78 15.92 -11.38 -7.52
N LYS A 79 15.95 -12.24 -8.54
CA LYS A 79 17.14 -13.01 -8.92
C LYS A 79 18.19 -12.10 -9.57
N GLU A 80 17.76 -11.22 -10.45
CA GLU A 80 18.62 -10.27 -11.17
C GLU A 80 19.14 -9.19 -10.22
N LEU A 81 18.33 -8.79 -9.24
CA LEU A 81 18.68 -7.76 -8.25
C LEU A 81 19.46 -8.29 -7.05
N SER A 82 19.65 -9.62 -6.90
CA SER A 82 20.26 -10.20 -5.69
C SER A 82 21.72 -9.81 -5.48
N VAL A 83 22.38 -9.29 -6.52
CA VAL A 83 23.77 -8.81 -6.46
C VAL A 83 23.90 -7.39 -5.89
N TYR A 84 22.78 -6.69 -5.67
CA TYR A 84 22.76 -5.32 -5.15
C TYR A 84 22.12 -5.28 -3.75
N GLU A 85 22.55 -4.32 -2.93
CA GLU A 85 21.92 -4.07 -1.64
C GLU A 85 20.54 -3.44 -1.80
N GLY A 86 19.56 -3.85 -1.00
CA GLY A 86 18.21 -3.31 -1.09
C GLY A 86 17.32 -3.68 0.09
N ALA A 87 16.09 -3.19 0.04
CA ALA A 87 15.03 -3.51 0.98
C ALA A 87 13.74 -3.86 0.22
N LYS A 88 12.64 -4.05 0.95
CA LYS A 88 11.36 -4.54 0.39
C LYS A 88 10.89 -3.77 -0.85
N GLY A 89 11.22 -2.49 -1.02
CA GLY A 89 10.78 -1.67 -2.17
C GLY A 89 11.85 -0.77 -2.75
N SER A 90 13.13 -1.04 -2.47
CA SER A 90 14.25 -0.21 -2.92
C SER A 90 15.47 -1.07 -3.25
N ILE A 91 16.28 -0.57 -4.18
CA ILE A 91 17.58 -1.14 -4.53
C ILE A 91 18.62 -0.02 -4.62
N LYS A 92 19.85 -0.29 -4.21
CA LYS A 92 20.99 0.63 -4.26
C LYS A 92 21.98 0.16 -5.31
N PHE A 93 22.16 0.96 -6.36
CA PHE A 93 23.20 0.73 -7.35
C PHE A 93 24.48 1.47 -6.92
N PRO A 94 25.62 0.77 -6.73
CA PRO A 94 26.89 1.43 -6.42
C PRO A 94 27.23 2.49 -7.45
N ILE A 95 27.63 3.68 -7.00
CA ILE A 95 27.83 4.85 -7.87
C ILE A 95 29.07 4.75 -8.77
N ASP A 96 30.02 3.91 -8.36
CA ASP A 96 31.28 3.60 -9.03
C ASP A 96 31.15 2.49 -10.07
N LYS A 97 29.97 1.88 -10.21
CA LYS A 97 29.68 0.80 -11.17
C LYS A 97 28.68 1.25 -12.23
N PRO A 98 28.75 0.70 -13.45
CA PRO A 98 27.75 1.00 -14.47
C PRO A 98 26.37 0.55 -13.99
N LEU A 99 25.38 1.45 -14.10
CA LEU A 99 23.99 1.13 -13.80
C LEU A 99 23.46 0.08 -14.80
N PRO A 100 22.67 -0.91 -14.34
CA PRO A 100 22.11 -1.94 -15.20
C PRO A 100 20.88 -1.39 -15.95
N PHE A 101 21.09 -0.50 -16.92
CA PHE A 101 20.02 0.23 -17.60
C PHE A 101 18.97 -0.67 -18.27
N ASP A 102 19.38 -1.82 -18.84
CA ASP A 102 18.45 -2.77 -19.43
C ASP A 102 17.53 -3.41 -18.38
N LEU A 103 18.09 -3.78 -17.22
CA LEU A 103 17.30 -4.31 -16.10
C LEU A 103 16.33 -3.24 -15.57
N ILE A 104 16.80 -1.99 -15.42
CA ILE A 104 15.94 -0.87 -15.00
C ILE A 104 14.78 -0.68 -15.98
N LYS A 105 15.05 -0.72 -17.29
CA LYS A 105 14.04 -0.62 -18.35
C LYS A 105 12.99 -1.72 -18.22
N GLU A 106 13.40 -2.97 -18.04
CA GLU A 106 12.46 -4.10 -17.89
C GLU A 106 11.63 -4.00 -16.60
N ILE A 107 12.24 -3.57 -15.48
CA ILE A 107 11.51 -3.30 -14.24
C ILE A 107 10.46 -2.20 -14.44
N VAL A 108 10.80 -1.11 -15.12
CA VAL A 108 9.87 -0.01 -15.39
C VAL A 108 8.69 -0.48 -16.25
N LYS A 109 8.95 -1.23 -17.33
CA LYS A 109 7.89 -1.80 -18.18
C LYS A 109 6.96 -2.72 -17.40
N TYR A 110 7.52 -3.60 -16.58
CA TYR A 110 6.74 -4.45 -15.68
C TYR A 110 5.84 -3.61 -14.76
N ARG A 111 6.39 -2.55 -14.16
CA ARG A 111 5.63 -1.64 -13.29
C ARG A 111 4.54 -0.87 -14.03
N VAL A 112 4.76 -0.49 -15.29
CA VAL A 112 3.73 0.13 -16.14
C VAL A 112 2.58 -0.85 -16.36
N LYS A 113 2.88 -2.08 -16.77
CA LYS A 113 1.87 -3.13 -16.97
C LYS A 113 1.06 -3.37 -15.69
N GLU A 114 1.73 -3.60 -14.56
CA GLU A 114 1.08 -3.81 -13.27
C GLU A 114 0.20 -2.62 -12.87
N ASN A 115 0.67 -1.40 -13.11
CA ASN A 115 -0.06 -0.18 -12.77
C ASN A 115 -1.37 -0.06 -13.56
N LEU A 116 -1.30 -0.27 -14.88
CA LEU A 116 -2.47 -0.24 -15.77
C LEU A 116 -3.47 -1.36 -15.43
N GLU A 117 -3.00 -2.58 -15.17
CA GLU A 117 -3.85 -3.70 -14.76
C GLU A 117 -4.58 -3.41 -13.44
N LYS A 118 -3.89 -2.81 -12.45
CA LYS A 118 -4.52 -2.39 -11.19
C LYS A 118 -5.55 -1.29 -11.40
N ALA A 119 -5.29 -0.34 -12.29
CA ALA A 119 -6.23 0.71 -12.61
C ALA A 119 -7.50 0.14 -13.27
N GLU A 120 -7.34 -0.82 -14.19
CA GLU A 120 -8.45 -1.48 -14.85
C GLU A 120 -9.25 -2.36 -13.90
N ALA A 121 -8.57 -3.11 -13.02
CA ALA A 121 -9.24 -3.90 -11.99
C ALA A 121 -10.10 -3.02 -11.05
N LYS A 122 -9.65 -1.81 -10.71
CA LYS A 122 -10.42 -0.87 -9.89
C LYS A 122 -11.68 -0.34 -10.59
N LYS A 123 -11.70 -0.28 -11.92
CA LYS A 123 -12.87 0.14 -12.72
C LYS A 123 -13.94 -0.95 -12.83
N ARG A 124 -13.60 -2.22 -12.57
CA ARG A 124 -14.55 -3.32 -12.69
C ARG A 124 -15.64 -3.21 -11.61
N VAL A 125 -16.82 -2.82 -12.05
CA VAL A 125 -18.06 -2.84 -11.28
C VAL A 125 -18.53 -4.29 -11.14
N SER A 126 -18.63 -4.78 -9.91
CA SER A 126 -19.26 -6.05 -9.58
C SER A 126 -20.71 -5.82 -9.16
N THR A 127 -21.56 -6.82 -9.40
CA THR A 127 -22.96 -6.83 -8.94
C THR A 127 -23.14 -7.98 -7.96
N CYS A 128 -23.69 -7.74 -6.76
CA CYS A 128 -23.98 -8.81 -5.81
C CYS A 128 -25.31 -9.51 -6.11
N SER A 129 -25.63 -10.58 -5.38
CA SER A 129 -26.92 -11.28 -5.49
C SER A 129 -28.15 -10.42 -5.18
N MET A 130 -27.98 -9.33 -4.42
CA MET A 130 -29.04 -8.35 -4.14
C MET A 130 -29.14 -7.26 -5.22
N GLY A 131 -28.35 -7.33 -6.30
CA GLY A 131 -28.39 -6.36 -7.40
C GLY A 131 -27.56 -5.09 -7.19
N HIS A 132 -26.89 -4.91 -6.05
CA HIS A 132 -26.05 -3.72 -5.82
C HIS A 132 -24.79 -3.74 -6.69
N LYS A 133 -24.55 -2.63 -7.39
CA LYS A 133 -23.34 -2.36 -8.16
C LYS A 133 -22.26 -1.71 -7.29
N TYR A 134 -21.04 -2.22 -7.30
CA TYR A 134 -19.92 -1.67 -6.52
C TYR A 134 -18.56 -1.99 -7.15
N ASN A 135 -17.57 -1.11 -6.94
CA ASN A 135 -16.20 -1.33 -7.41
C ASN A 135 -15.51 -2.36 -6.53
N ARG A 136 -14.99 -3.43 -7.14
CA ARG A 136 -14.31 -4.50 -6.42
C ARG A 136 -12.81 -4.26 -6.41
N SER A 137 -12.32 -3.65 -5.33
CA SER A 137 -10.89 -3.36 -5.14
C SER A 137 -10.07 -4.54 -4.59
N SER A 138 -10.70 -5.65 -4.21
CA SER A 138 -10.05 -6.83 -3.63
C SER A 138 -10.81 -8.12 -3.91
N GLN A 139 -10.20 -9.29 -3.64
CA GLN A 139 -10.85 -10.59 -3.77
C GLN A 139 -12.00 -10.81 -2.77
N CYS A 140 -12.25 -9.89 -1.83
CA CYS A 140 -13.35 -10.03 -0.87
C CYS A 140 -14.69 -10.18 -1.60
N PRO A 141 -15.48 -11.24 -1.33
CA PRO A 141 -16.78 -11.46 -1.97
C PRO A 141 -17.89 -10.57 -1.38
N ALA A 142 -17.62 -9.82 -0.31
CA ALA A 142 -18.64 -9.04 0.39
C ALA A 142 -19.01 -7.76 -0.38
N CYS A 143 -20.31 -7.50 -0.49
CA CYS A 143 -20.84 -6.27 -1.06
C CYS A 143 -20.86 -5.16 0.00
N PRO A 144 -20.16 -4.03 -0.20
CA PRO A 144 -20.12 -2.95 0.78
C PRO A 144 -21.47 -2.27 0.99
N VAL A 145 -22.37 -2.33 -0.01
CA VAL A 145 -23.72 -1.79 0.11
C VAL A 145 -24.55 -2.68 1.04
N CYS A 146 -24.62 -3.99 0.76
CA CYS A 146 -25.31 -4.94 1.64
C CYS A 146 -24.76 -4.92 3.07
N GLU A 147 -23.45 -4.77 3.25
CA GLU A 147 -22.82 -4.68 4.58
C GLU A 147 -23.25 -3.44 5.37
N ARG A 148 -23.52 -2.32 4.69
CA ARG A 148 -24.07 -1.12 5.33
C ARG A 148 -25.53 -1.30 5.69
N GLU A 149 -26.31 -1.90 4.80
CA GLU A 149 -27.74 -2.15 5.03
C GLU A 149 -27.98 -3.17 6.14
N ARG A 150 -27.12 -4.19 6.25
CA ARG A 150 -27.17 -5.19 7.32
C ARG A 150 -26.64 -4.69 8.66
N ARG A 151 -26.07 -3.48 8.73
CA ARG A 151 -25.54 -2.94 9.99
C ARG A 151 -26.71 -2.75 10.97
N PRO A 152 -26.66 -3.38 12.16
CA PRO A 152 -27.67 -3.14 13.19
C PRO A 152 -27.73 -1.64 13.54
N LYS A 153 -28.93 -1.08 13.62
CA LYS A 153 -29.14 0.32 14.05
C LYS A 153 -28.94 0.46 15.55
N GLU A 154 -29.53 -0.47 16.29
CA GLU A 154 -29.48 -0.58 17.74
C GLU A 154 -28.62 -1.78 18.15
N ASN A 155 -27.90 -1.67 19.28
CA ASN A 155 -26.98 -2.65 19.93
C ASN A 155 -25.47 -2.38 19.83
N PHE A 156 -24.66 -3.17 20.56
CA PHE A 156 -23.20 -3.04 20.62
C PHE A 156 -22.48 -3.40 19.30
N LEU A 157 -23.12 -4.11 18.37
CA LEU A 157 -22.54 -4.35 17.05
C LEU A 157 -22.61 -3.08 16.19
N SER A 158 -23.60 -2.20 16.43
CA SER A 158 -23.77 -0.96 15.66
C SER A 158 -22.55 -0.05 15.74
N ILE A 159 -21.81 -0.05 16.86
CA ILE A 159 -20.63 0.80 17.09
C ILE A 159 -19.34 0.26 16.45
N LEU A 160 -19.35 -0.98 15.93
CA LEU A 160 -18.18 -1.66 15.37
C LEU A 160 -18.07 -1.48 13.85
N SER A 161 -16.85 -1.65 13.33
CA SER A 161 -16.57 -1.70 11.90
C SER A 161 -17.16 -2.96 11.25
N ALA A 162 -17.36 -2.98 9.93
CA ALA A 162 -17.88 -4.17 9.24
C ALA A 162 -17.01 -5.42 9.46
N PRO A 163 -15.66 -5.36 9.42
CA PRO A 163 -14.81 -6.51 9.74
C PRO A 163 -15.03 -7.04 11.17
N ALA A 164 -15.08 -6.16 12.17
CA ALA A 164 -15.28 -6.55 13.57
C ALA A 164 -16.67 -7.17 13.81
N ARG A 165 -17.74 -6.59 13.22
CA ARG A 165 -19.09 -7.17 13.30
C ARG A 165 -19.13 -8.59 12.71
N ARG A 166 -18.53 -8.79 11.55
CA ARG A 166 -18.47 -10.11 10.89
C ARG A 166 -17.68 -11.12 11.69
N ALA A 167 -16.55 -10.71 12.26
CA ALA A 167 -15.72 -11.55 13.12
C ALA A 167 -16.52 -12.11 14.30
N LEU A 168 -17.26 -11.25 15.01
CA LEU A 168 -18.11 -11.64 16.13
C LEU A 168 -19.31 -12.50 15.68
N ALA A 169 -20.00 -12.10 14.61
CA ALA A 169 -21.14 -12.86 14.09
C ALA A 169 -20.76 -14.27 13.63
N ASN A 170 -19.60 -14.42 12.97
CA ASN A 170 -19.09 -15.74 12.56
C ASN A 170 -18.72 -16.63 13.75
N LYS A 171 -18.36 -16.03 14.89
CA LYS A 171 -18.16 -16.72 16.18
C LYS A 171 -19.45 -16.92 16.97
N GLY A 172 -20.61 -16.52 16.42
CA GLY A 172 -21.91 -16.65 17.09
C GLY A 172 -22.14 -15.64 18.22
N ILE A 173 -21.31 -14.59 18.31
CA ILE A 173 -21.39 -13.57 19.36
C ILE A 173 -22.33 -12.46 18.89
N LEU A 174 -23.58 -12.54 19.34
CA LEU A 174 -24.68 -11.65 18.95
C LEU A 174 -25.11 -10.67 20.06
N ASN A 175 -24.61 -10.85 21.29
CA ASN A 175 -24.86 -9.96 22.43
C ASN A 175 -23.67 -9.88 23.40
N LEU A 176 -23.72 -8.90 24.31
CA LEU A 176 -22.64 -8.64 25.27
C LEU A 176 -22.46 -9.77 26.30
N LYS A 177 -23.51 -10.52 26.64
CA LYS A 177 -23.42 -11.66 27.56
C LYS A 177 -22.66 -12.84 26.93
N GLN A 178 -22.88 -13.09 25.65
CA GLN A 178 -22.08 -14.05 24.89
C GLN A 178 -20.64 -13.57 24.78
N LEU A 179 -20.44 -12.28 24.52
CA LEU A 179 -19.09 -11.71 24.43
C LEU A 179 -18.30 -11.85 25.74
N SER A 180 -18.94 -11.65 26.89
CA SER A 180 -18.28 -11.81 28.20
C SER A 180 -17.84 -13.23 28.52
N ALA A 181 -18.28 -14.24 27.76
CA ALA A 181 -17.81 -15.61 27.91
C ALA A 181 -16.41 -15.83 27.30
N PHE A 182 -15.95 -14.92 26.44
CA PHE A 182 -14.65 -14.99 25.79
C PHE A 182 -13.63 -14.12 26.51
N SER A 183 -12.37 -14.55 26.47
CA SER A 183 -11.25 -13.72 26.88
C SER A 183 -10.96 -12.63 25.84
N GLU A 184 -10.35 -11.54 26.27
CA GLU A 184 -9.93 -10.48 25.35
C GLU A 184 -8.97 -11.00 24.27
N LYS A 185 -8.07 -11.92 24.65
CA LYS A 185 -7.09 -12.52 23.75
C LYS A 185 -7.75 -13.25 22.58
N GLU A 186 -8.75 -14.09 22.87
CA GLU A 186 -9.50 -14.82 21.84
C GLU A 186 -10.20 -13.87 20.87
N ILE A 187 -10.71 -12.74 21.37
CA ILE A 187 -11.38 -11.75 20.54
C ILE A 187 -10.38 -10.98 19.66
N VAL A 188 -9.20 -10.64 20.19
CA VAL A 188 -8.12 -9.97 19.45
C VAL A 188 -7.60 -10.85 18.30
N GLU A 189 -7.57 -12.17 18.49
CA GLU A 189 -7.13 -13.12 17.46
C GLU A 189 -8.10 -13.24 16.27
N LEU A 190 -9.33 -12.70 16.39
CA LEU A 190 -10.27 -12.71 15.27
C LEU A 190 -9.84 -11.76 14.16
N HIS A 191 -9.82 -12.25 12.93
CA HIS A 191 -9.53 -11.44 11.75
C HIS A 191 -10.52 -10.26 11.61
N GLY A 192 -10.01 -9.03 11.71
CA GLY A 192 -10.81 -7.80 11.67
C GLY A 192 -10.97 -7.11 13.04
N MET A 193 -10.43 -7.68 14.12
CA MET A 193 -10.47 -7.11 15.47
C MET A 193 -9.22 -6.29 15.80
N GLY A 194 -9.20 -5.03 15.35
CA GLY A 194 -8.14 -4.09 15.70
C GLY A 194 -8.34 -3.42 17.08
N PRO A 195 -7.31 -2.71 17.59
CA PRO A 195 -7.34 -2.09 18.93
C PRO A 195 -8.56 -1.21 19.18
N GLY A 196 -8.95 -0.38 18.20
CA GLY A 196 -10.12 0.49 18.33
C GLY A 196 -11.46 -0.26 18.43
N SER A 197 -11.55 -1.51 17.94
CA SER A 197 -12.74 -2.34 18.12
C SER A 197 -12.79 -2.92 19.54
N ILE A 198 -11.63 -3.34 20.06
CA ILE A 198 -11.51 -3.86 21.42
C ILE A 198 -11.87 -2.81 22.46
N THR A 199 -11.37 -1.57 22.32
CA THR A 199 -11.73 -0.46 23.21
C THR A 199 -13.24 -0.26 23.27
N LYS A 200 -13.92 -0.23 22.12
CA LYS A 200 -15.37 -0.08 22.05
C LYS A 200 -16.13 -1.24 22.71
N LEU A 201 -15.63 -2.46 22.56
CA LEU A 201 -16.21 -3.64 23.21
C LEU A 201 -16.08 -3.58 24.74
N LYS A 202 -14.92 -3.17 25.26
CA LYS A 202 -14.71 -2.95 26.70
C LYS A 202 -15.70 -1.94 27.26
N THR A 203 -15.78 -0.76 26.63
CA THR A 203 -16.75 0.28 27.04
C THR A 203 -18.19 -0.24 27.01
N ALA A 204 -18.57 -1.03 25.99
CA ALA A 204 -19.91 -1.60 25.90
C ALA A 204 -20.20 -2.66 26.98
N LEU A 205 -19.21 -3.49 27.33
CA LEU A 205 -19.31 -4.47 28.42
C LEU A 205 -19.42 -3.77 29.77
N GLU A 206 -18.54 -2.79 30.04
CA GLU A 206 -18.50 -2.01 31.28
C GLU A 206 -19.82 -1.27 31.52
N ALA A 207 -20.40 -0.66 30.48
CA ALA A 207 -21.71 -0.01 30.56
C ALA A 207 -22.87 -0.97 30.94
N LYS A 208 -22.64 -2.28 30.89
CA LYS A 208 -23.58 -3.33 31.33
C LYS A 208 -23.10 -4.09 32.57
N GLY A 209 -22.02 -3.63 33.22
CA GLY A 209 -21.43 -4.31 34.38
C GLY A 209 -20.79 -5.67 34.03
N LEU A 210 -20.45 -5.87 32.75
CA LEU A 210 -19.80 -7.07 32.25
C LEU A 210 -18.30 -6.81 32.01
N SER A 211 -17.52 -7.87 31.91
CA SER A 211 -16.13 -7.82 31.47
C SER A 211 -15.80 -9.05 30.63
N PHE A 212 -14.68 -9.01 29.91
CA PHE A 212 -14.16 -10.22 29.27
C PHE A 212 -13.84 -11.29 30.30
N ASN A 213 -13.96 -12.55 29.90
CA ASN A 213 -13.59 -13.66 30.75
C ASN A 213 -12.09 -13.58 31.10
N ARG A 214 -11.78 -13.81 32.38
CA ARG A 214 -10.41 -13.76 32.93
C ARG A 214 -9.75 -15.14 33.04
N PHE A 215 -10.48 -16.20 32.67
CA PHE A 215 -10.07 -17.59 32.77
C PHE A 215 -10.02 -18.25 31.39
#